data_AF-A0A2K0UUH3-F1
#
_entry.id   AF-A0A2K0UUH3-F1
#
_cell.length_a   1.000
_cell.length_b   1.000
_cell.length_c   1.000
_cell.angle_alpha   90.00
_cell.angle_beta   90.00
_cell.angle_gamma   90.00
#
_symmetry.space_group_name_H-M   'P 1'
#
loop_
_entity.id
_entity.type
_entity.pdbx_description
1 polymer ?
#
loop_
_entity_poly.entity_id
_entity_poly.type
_entity_poly.pdbx_seq_one_letter_code
_entity_poly.pdbx_strand_id
1 'polypeptide(L)'
;MSLMALFFAKRYGETESPEDLQQTEFFYRAALFQSQSPIVTRIEAGMKLISVCMVQQNMEQAYEEAKYVVDLVPQMAVRSLESSDKQDLLLKIGGASPEAAGLALHLGEDPMVALSLLEKGRGIFALSLDEMRADINSLEEQCPDLASRFVAIREQLSASSRLGKTLDTDDPAWNVDESRRYEAGGEFESLIGEIRQQPGFDTFLLPPSESEIKSAAERNPIVIINTSMLRCDALLVESHQVPLTDFNHRDMIEYVRNGTFKSDEALQWLWDCVASPVLNALGFDKPPSEGDWPHIGGS
;
A
#
# COMPACT_ATOMS: atom_id res chain seq x y z
N MET A 1 -2.84 23.35 2.52
CA MET A 1 -2.95 22.80 3.89
C MET A 1 -1.71 22.00 4.31
N SER A 2 -1.18 21.11 3.46
CA SER A 2 0.02 20.32 3.78
C SER A 2 1.29 21.14 4.12
N LEU A 3 1.49 22.30 3.49
CA LEU A 3 2.61 23.21 3.83
C LEU A 3 2.49 23.82 5.23
N MET A 4 1.27 24.16 5.66
CA MET A 4 1.02 24.64 7.02
C MET A 4 1.27 23.51 8.03
N ALA A 5 0.79 22.30 7.73
CA ALA A 5 1.06 21.12 8.56
C ALA A 5 2.58 20.88 8.75
N LEU A 6 3.35 20.98 7.66
CA LEU A 6 4.80 20.83 7.69
C LEU A 6 5.50 21.93 8.52
N PHE A 7 5.02 23.17 8.43
CA PHE A 7 5.53 24.27 9.24
C PHE A 7 5.37 24.00 10.74
N PHE A 8 4.16 23.60 11.16
CA PHE A 8 3.89 23.23 12.55
C PHE A 8 4.66 21.98 12.98
N ALA A 9 4.84 20.99 12.09
CA ALA A 9 5.60 19.78 12.40
C ALA A 9 7.08 20.08 12.65
N LYS A 10 7.68 20.97 11.84
CA LYS A 10 9.05 21.44 12.05
C LYS A 10 9.20 22.19 13.36
N ARG A 11 8.26 23.10 13.65
CA ARG A 11 8.25 23.84 14.91
C ARG A 11 8.11 22.92 16.11
N TYR A 12 7.22 21.93 16.06
CA TYR A 12 7.10 20.93 17.12
C TYR A 12 8.44 20.21 17.38
N GLY A 13 9.22 19.88 16.35
CA GLY A 13 10.55 19.27 16.52
C GLY A 13 11.56 20.16 17.24
N GLU A 14 11.34 21.48 17.29
CA GLU A 14 12.18 22.45 17.99
C GLU A 14 11.62 22.84 19.36
N THR A 15 10.29 22.91 19.49
CA THR A 15 9.59 23.47 20.66
C THR A 15 8.98 22.42 21.58
N GLU A 16 8.73 21.21 21.07
CA GLU A 16 7.93 20.14 21.70
C GLU A 16 6.54 20.63 22.17
N SER A 17 6.01 21.71 21.57
CA SER A 17 4.72 22.31 21.96
C SER A 17 3.54 21.42 21.54
N PRO A 18 2.68 21.00 22.49
CA PRO A 18 1.46 20.24 22.18
C PRO A 18 0.53 20.96 21.20
N GLU A 19 0.50 22.29 21.23
CA GLU A 19 -0.29 23.12 20.31
C GLU A 19 0.22 23.00 18.87
N ASP A 20 1.53 23.00 18.65
CA ASP A 20 2.11 22.82 17.32
C ASP A 20 1.76 21.42 16.79
N LEU A 21 1.77 20.37 17.63
CA LEU A 21 1.37 19.02 17.25
C LEU A 21 -0.13 18.93 16.88
N GLN A 22 -1.01 19.58 17.65
CA GLN A 22 -2.45 19.65 17.33
C GLN A 22 -2.71 20.39 16.02
N GLN A 23 -1.98 21.47 15.73
CA GLN A 23 -2.10 22.18 14.46
C GLN A 23 -1.61 21.31 13.30
N THR A 24 -0.51 20.57 13.48
CA THR A 24 -0.03 19.60 12.49
C THR A 24 -1.09 18.55 12.15
N GLU A 25 -1.70 17.94 13.18
CA GLU A 25 -2.79 16.97 13.01
C GLU A 25 -3.96 17.59 12.23
N PHE A 26 -4.43 18.77 12.65
CA PHE A 26 -5.54 19.48 12.02
C PHE A 26 -5.30 19.71 10.51
N PHE A 27 -4.14 20.25 10.15
CA PHE A 27 -3.85 20.58 8.74
C PHE A 27 -3.61 19.34 7.87
N TYR A 28 -3.00 18.27 8.41
CA TYR A 28 -2.86 17.02 7.65
C TYR A 28 -4.20 16.31 7.48
N ARG A 29 -5.05 16.25 8.51
CA ARG A 29 -6.41 15.72 8.40
C ARG A 29 -7.23 16.48 7.37
N ALA A 30 -7.20 17.81 7.43
CA ALA A 30 -7.91 18.62 6.45
C ALA A 30 -7.39 18.39 5.02
N ALA A 31 -6.09 18.16 4.82
CA ALA A 31 -5.52 17.83 3.53
C ALA A 31 -5.90 16.43 3.03
N LEU A 32 -5.95 15.43 3.91
CA LEU A 32 -6.38 14.06 3.58
C LEU A 32 -7.81 14.01 3.05
N PHE A 33 -8.73 14.75 3.69
CA PHE A 33 -10.15 14.75 3.35
C PHE A 33 -10.57 15.82 2.32
N GLN A 34 -9.61 16.58 1.76
CA GLN A 34 -9.92 17.54 0.70
C GLN A 34 -10.14 16.82 -0.63
N SER A 35 -11.41 16.58 -1.00
CA SER A 35 -11.80 15.83 -2.21
C SER A 35 -11.25 16.44 -3.51
N GLN A 36 -11.06 17.77 -3.54
CA GLN A 36 -10.54 18.48 -4.70
C GLN A 36 -9.02 18.36 -4.86
N SER A 37 -8.29 17.86 -3.85
CA SER A 37 -6.83 17.72 -3.93
C SER A 37 -6.42 16.45 -4.68
N PRO A 38 -5.27 16.45 -5.37
CA PRO A 38 -4.72 15.25 -5.97
C PRO A 38 -4.60 14.12 -4.96
N ILE A 39 -5.01 12.91 -5.35
CA ILE A 39 -5.03 11.73 -4.47
C ILE A 39 -3.65 11.40 -3.88
N VAL A 40 -2.57 11.65 -4.63
CA VAL A 40 -1.18 11.51 -4.18
C VAL A 40 -0.93 12.41 -2.96
N THR A 41 -1.31 13.68 -3.05
CA THR A 41 -1.16 14.67 -1.98
C THR A 41 -1.99 14.30 -0.76
N ARG A 42 -3.18 13.73 -0.98
CA ARG A 42 -4.07 13.26 0.10
C ARG A 42 -3.44 12.07 0.83
N ILE A 43 -2.91 11.08 0.10
CA ILE A 43 -2.21 9.93 0.68
C ILE A 43 -0.94 10.36 1.40
N GLU A 44 -0.12 11.24 0.81
CA GLU A 44 1.07 11.79 1.47
C GLU A 44 0.70 12.50 2.80
N ALA A 45 -0.37 13.30 2.80
CA ALA A 45 -0.88 13.93 4.01
C ALA A 45 -1.38 12.90 5.03
N GLY A 46 -2.08 11.86 4.58
CA GLY A 46 -2.56 10.77 5.43
C GLY A 46 -1.42 10.00 6.09
N MET A 47 -0.36 9.66 5.36
CA MET A 47 0.83 9.01 5.94
C MET A 47 1.47 9.85 7.05
N LYS A 48 1.52 11.18 6.87
CA LYS A 48 2.00 12.10 7.91
C LYS A 48 1.03 12.19 9.09
N LEU A 49 -0.28 12.18 8.84
CA LEU A 49 -1.30 12.17 9.89
C LEU A 49 -1.20 10.91 10.76
N ILE A 50 -1.06 9.73 10.16
CA ILE A 50 -0.89 8.45 10.89
C ILE A 50 0.33 8.56 11.82
N SER A 51 1.45 9.10 11.32
CA SER A 51 2.65 9.32 12.13
C SER A 51 2.41 10.25 13.33
N VAL A 52 1.64 11.32 13.14
CA VAL A 52 1.27 12.27 14.20
C VAL A 52 0.39 11.59 15.25
N CYS A 53 -0.62 10.84 14.84
CA CYS A 53 -1.49 10.09 15.76
C CYS A 53 -0.69 9.06 16.58
N MET A 54 0.28 8.37 15.98
CA MET A 54 1.18 7.45 16.69
C MET A 54 2.04 8.17 17.73
N VAL A 55 2.59 9.35 17.41
CA VAL A 55 3.35 10.18 18.38
C VAL A 55 2.47 10.59 19.56
N GLN A 56 1.21 10.92 19.30
CA GLN A 56 0.21 11.25 20.33
C GLN A 56 -0.31 10.01 21.10
N GLN A 57 0.17 8.80 20.81
CA GLN A 57 -0.31 7.53 21.39
C GLN A 57 -1.79 7.23 21.09
N ASN A 58 -2.37 7.82 20.05
CA ASN A 58 -3.73 7.56 19.62
C ASN A 58 -3.77 6.52 18.49
N MET A 59 -3.56 5.25 18.87
CA MET A 59 -3.44 4.13 17.92
C MET A 59 -4.75 3.82 17.19
N GLU A 60 -5.89 3.96 17.88
CA GLU A 60 -7.23 3.78 17.28
C GLU A 60 -7.45 4.78 16.14
N GLN A 61 -7.17 6.05 16.39
CA GLN A 61 -7.29 7.06 15.34
C GLN A 61 -6.29 6.85 14.21
N ALA A 62 -5.03 6.52 14.55
CA ALA A 62 -4.02 6.20 13.53
C ALA A 62 -4.50 5.07 12.61
N TYR A 63 -5.16 4.05 13.17
CA TYR A 63 -5.69 2.92 12.42
C TYR A 63 -6.86 3.31 11.50
N GLU A 64 -7.81 4.14 11.96
CA GLU A 64 -8.89 4.64 11.11
C GLU A 64 -8.36 5.45 9.92
N GLU A 65 -7.41 6.35 10.16
CA GLU A 65 -6.80 7.14 9.09
C GLU A 65 -5.99 6.25 8.13
N ALA A 66 -5.29 5.23 8.65
CA ALA A 66 -4.55 4.27 7.83
C ALA A 66 -5.47 3.46 6.92
N LYS A 67 -6.60 2.96 7.43
CA LYS A 67 -7.63 2.28 6.61
C LYS A 67 -8.13 3.18 5.49
N TYR A 68 -8.44 4.44 5.81
CA TYR A 68 -8.89 5.40 4.81
C TYR A 68 -7.84 5.62 3.71
N VAL A 69 -6.57 5.78 4.08
CA VAL A 69 -5.46 5.93 3.11
C VAL A 69 -5.32 4.69 2.24
N VAL A 70 -5.41 3.48 2.81
CA VAL A 70 -5.35 2.21 2.07
C VAL A 70 -6.54 2.05 1.12
N ASP A 71 -7.71 2.62 1.41
CA ASP A 71 -8.85 2.58 0.49
C ASP A 71 -8.70 3.57 -0.70
N LEU A 72 -7.83 4.59 -0.58
CA LEU A 72 -7.50 5.50 -1.70
C LEU A 72 -6.48 4.90 -2.68
N VAL A 73 -5.65 3.96 -2.21
CA VAL A 73 -4.54 3.34 -2.95
C VAL A 73 -4.97 2.68 -4.27
N PRO A 74 -6.03 1.86 -4.34
CA PRO A 74 -6.47 1.23 -5.59
C PRO A 74 -6.85 2.22 -6.70
N GLN A 75 -7.37 3.40 -6.35
CA GLN A 75 -7.72 4.45 -7.31
C GLN A 75 -6.49 5.03 -8.03
N MET A 76 -5.29 4.80 -7.49
CA MET A 76 -4.02 5.24 -8.06
C MET A 76 -3.36 4.20 -8.95
N ALA A 77 -3.50 2.91 -8.63
CA ALA A 77 -2.83 1.82 -9.35
C ALA A 77 -3.11 1.86 -10.86
N VAL A 78 -4.32 2.28 -11.22
CA VAL A 78 -4.78 2.43 -12.61
C VAL A 78 -4.06 3.57 -13.34
N ARG A 79 -3.64 4.60 -12.62
CA ARG A 79 -3.05 5.84 -13.17
C ARG A 79 -1.56 5.69 -13.47
N SER A 80 -0.88 4.78 -12.77
CA SER A 80 0.58 4.79 -12.69
C SER A 80 1.26 3.80 -13.62
N LEU A 81 0.53 2.88 -14.26
CA LEU A 81 1.09 1.77 -15.05
C LEU A 81 1.83 2.18 -16.34
N GLU A 82 1.93 3.47 -16.67
CA GLU A 82 2.59 3.93 -17.90
C GLU A 82 3.60 5.09 -17.74
N SER A 83 3.83 5.60 -16.52
CA SER A 83 4.76 6.72 -16.32
C SER A 83 6.17 6.26 -15.92
N SER A 84 7.18 7.07 -16.24
CA SER A 84 8.56 6.90 -15.74
C SER A 84 8.67 7.14 -14.23
N ASP A 85 7.64 7.74 -13.62
CA ASP A 85 7.61 8.20 -12.22
C ASP A 85 7.00 7.14 -11.28
N LYS A 86 6.82 5.90 -11.76
CA LYS A 86 6.30 4.76 -10.98
C LYS A 86 7.09 4.52 -9.71
N GLN A 87 8.42 4.48 -9.79
CA GLN A 87 9.27 4.13 -8.65
C GLN A 87 9.14 5.16 -7.53
N ASP A 88 9.15 6.46 -7.86
CA ASP A 88 8.96 7.54 -6.88
C ASP A 88 7.59 7.48 -6.23
N LEU A 89 6.55 7.18 -7.00
CA LEU A 89 5.19 7.06 -6.48
C LEU A 89 5.02 5.84 -5.58
N LEU A 90 5.58 4.70 -5.97
CA LEU A 90 5.58 3.47 -5.18
C LEU A 90 6.34 3.67 -3.85
N LEU A 91 7.47 4.40 -3.87
CA LEU A 91 8.21 4.73 -2.66
C LEU A 91 7.42 5.65 -1.71
N LYS A 92 6.64 6.57 -2.25
CA LYS A 92 5.83 7.52 -1.45
C LYS A 92 4.60 6.89 -0.81
N ILE A 93 4.04 5.86 -1.45
CA ILE A 93 2.73 5.29 -1.10
C ILE A 93 2.83 3.89 -0.51
N GLY A 94 3.94 3.19 -0.79
CA GLY A 94 4.16 1.79 -0.38
C GLY A 94 4.16 1.54 1.13
N GLY A 95 4.22 2.58 1.97
CA GLY A 95 4.10 2.45 3.42
C GLY A 95 2.65 2.31 3.92
N ALA A 96 1.65 2.76 3.17
CA ALA A 96 0.27 2.87 3.70
C ALA A 96 -0.30 1.52 4.19
N SER A 97 -0.17 0.49 3.38
CA SER A 97 -0.66 -0.85 3.73
C SER A 97 0.13 -1.53 4.83
N PRO A 98 1.48 -1.53 4.81
CA PRO A 98 2.27 -2.01 5.94
C PRO A 98 1.96 -1.31 7.26
N GLU A 99 1.83 0.03 7.25
CA GLU A 99 1.44 0.80 8.44
C GLU A 99 0.04 0.40 8.95
N ALA A 100 -0.95 0.29 8.05
CA ALA A 100 -2.31 -0.12 8.42
C ALA A 100 -2.33 -1.54 9.01
N ALA A 101 -1.59 -2.47 8.41
CA ALA A 101 -1.46 -3.83 8.89
C ALA A 101 -0.77 -3.89 10.26
N GLY A 102 0.31 -3.14 10.46
CA GLY A 102 1.00 -3.05 11.74
C GLY A 102 0.11 -2.49 12.86
N LEU A 103 -0.70 -1.47 12.55
CA LEU A 103 -1.69 -0.90 13.48
C LEU A 103 -2.80 -1.90 13.81
N ALA A 104 -3.34 -2.61 12.82
CA ALA A 104 -4.35 -3.65 13.03
C ALA A 104 -3.84 -4.73 14.01
N LEU A 105 -2.65 -5.27 13.75
CA LEU A 105 -2.05 -6.30 14.62
C LEU A 105 -1.73 -5.76 16.02
N HIS A 106 -1.30 -4.50 16.13
CA HIS A 106 -1.04 -3.86 17.43
C HIS A 106 -2.32 -3.72 18.27
N LEU A 107 -3.45 -3.39 17.63
CA LEU A 107 -4.75 -3.27 18.29
C LEU A 107 -5.42 -4.63 18.56
N GLY A 108 -4.78 -5.74 18.17
CA GLY A 108 -5.28 -7.10 18.42
C GLY A 108 -6.36 -7.55 17.43
N GLU A 109 -6.45 -6.91 16.27
CA GLU A 109 -7.29 -7.39 15.15
C GLU A 109 -6.81 -8.76 14.66
N ASP A 110 -7.71 -9.47 13.98
CA ASP A 110 -7.38 -10.76 13.38
C ASP A 110 -6.27 -10.61 12.31
N PRO A 111 -5.27 -11.51 12.26
CA PRO A 111 -4.22 -11.49 11.25
C PRO A 111 -4.73 -11.44 9.80
N MET A 112 -5.91 -11.98 9.51
CA MET A 112 -6.55 -11.90 8.20
C MET A 112 -6.97 -10.48 7.83
N VAL A 113 -7.32 -9.64 8.81
CA VAL A 113 -7.61 -8.22 8.58
C VAL A 113 -6.33 -7.49 8.16
N ALA A 114 -5.21 -7.74 8.86
CA ALA A 114 -3.92 -7.18 8.51
C ALA A 114 -3.47 -7.65 7.10
N LEU A 115 -3.65 -8.93 6.80
CA LEU A 115 -3.38 -9.48 5.48
C LEU A 115 -4.25 -8.81 4.39
N SER A 116 -5.54 -8.62 4.64
CA SER A 116 -6.43 -7.92 3.70
C SER A 116 -5.96 -6.48 3.42
N LEU A 117 -5.47 -5.76 4.44
CA LEU A 117 -4.90 -4.42 4.27
C LEU A 117 -3.61 -4.42 3.44
N LEU A 118 -2.77 -5.44 3.61
CA LEU A 118 -1.59 -5.66 2.76
C LEU A 118 -1.97 -5.96 1.32
N GLU A 119 -2.96 -6.83 1.10
CA GLU A 119 -3.45 -7.19 -0.24
C GLU A 119 -4.09 -6.00 -0.96
N LYS A 120 -4.83 -5.13 -0.25
CA LYS A 120 -5.33 -3.87 -0.81
C LYS A 120 -4.20 -2.96 -1.32
N GLY A 121 -3.07 -2.94 -0.62
CA GLY A 121 -1.85 -2.25 -1.05
C GLY A 121 -1.14 -2.95 -2.19
N ARG A 122 -1.12 -4.28 -2.17
CA ARG A 122 -0.58 -5.14 -3.22
C ARG A 122 -1.34 -5.00 -4.53
N GLY A 123 -2.59 -4.56 -4.49
CA GLY A 123 -3.30 -4.02 -5.66
C GLY A 123 -2.46 -2.98 -6.43
N ILE A 124 -1.56 -2.20 -5.83
CA ILE A 124 -0.64 -1.34 -6.60
C ILE A 124 0.57 -2.11 -7.17
N PHE A 125 1.06 -3.12 -6.47
CA PHE A 125 2.33 -3.82 -6.74
C PHE A 125 2.18 -5.07 -7.63
N ALA A 126 1.17 -5.90 -7.41
CA ALA A 126 0.83 -7.09 -8.20
C ALA A 126 0.18 -6.76 -9.56
N LEU A 127 -0.37 -5.54 -9.71
CA LEU A 127 -0.82 -5.02 -11.01
C LEU A 127 0.33 -4.71 -11.99
N SER A 128 1.57 -5.07 -11.64
CA SER A 128 2.75 -4.90 -12.48
C SER A 128 3.02 -6.03 -13.49
N LEU A 129 2.01 -6.80 -13.94
CA LEU A 129 1.73 -7.03 -15.38
C LEU A 129 0.86 -8.28 -15.68
N ASP A 130 0.80 -9.32 -14.85
CA ASP A 130 0.21 -10.62 -15.28
C ASP A 130 -1.24 -10.88 -14.83
N GLU A 131 -1.61 -10.59 -13.57
CA GLU A 131 -2.99 -10.78 -13.09
C GLU A 131 -3.97 -9.78 -13.72
N MET A 132 -3.55 -8.51 -13.88
CA MET A 132 -4.35 -7.52 -14.61
C MET A 132 -4.56 -7.92 -16.08
N ARG A 133 -3.55 -8.53 -16.72
CA ARG A 133 -3.70 -9.05 -18.09
C ARG A 133 -4.72 -10.17 -18.12
N ALA A 134 -4.72 -11.09 -17.15
CA ALA A 134 -5.71 -12.16 -17.11
C ALA A 134 -7.15 -11.62 -16.95
N ASP A 135 -7.35 -10.67 -16.03
CA ASP A 135 -8.66 -10.03 -15.80
C ASP A 135 -9.11 -9.19 -17.00
N ILE A 136 -8.21 -8.39 -17.59
CA ILE A 136 -8.50 -7.59 -18.78
C ILE A 136 -8.75 -8.48 -19.99
N ASN A 137 -7.96 -9.54 -20.21
CA ASN A 137 -8.17 -10.47 -21.30
C ASN A 137 -9.54 -11.16 -21.15
N SER A 138 -9.88 -11.58 -19.93
CA SER A 138 -11.21 -12.15 -19.64
C SER A 138 -12.32 -11.14 -19.89
N LEU A 139 -12.11 -9.87 -19.53
CA LEU A 139 -13.04 -8.77 -19.78
C LEU A 139 -13.17 -8.46 -21.29
N GLU A 140 -12.08 -8.51 -22.05
CA GLU A 140 -12.07 -8.34 -23.50
C GLU A 140 -12.85 -9.47 -24.20
N GLU A 141 -12.73 -10.71 -23.71
CA GLU A 141 -13.43 -11.87 -24.25
C GLU A 141 -14.94 -11.84 -23.94
N GLN A 142 -15.33 -11.47 -22.72
CA GLN A 142 -16.72 -11.57 -22.26
C GLN A 142 -17.51 -10.27 -22.38
N CYS A 143 -16.85 -9.10 -22.26
CA CYS A 143 -17.46 -7.77 -22.21
C CYS A 143 -16.60 -6.71 -22.96
N PRO A 144 -16.39 -6.84 -24.27
CA PRO A 144 -15.45 -6.03 -25.05
C PRO A 144 -15.72 -4.52 -25.01
N ASP A 145 -17.00 -4.11 -24.87
CA ASP A 145 -17.37 -2.70 -24.74
C ASP A 145 -16.88 -2.09 -23.42
N LEU A 146 -16.98 -2.84 -22.31
CA LEU A 146 -16.50 -2.41 -21.00
C LEU A 146 -14.97 -2.41 -20.95
N ALA A 147 -14.32 -3.40 -21.57
CA ALA A 147 -12.87 -3.42 -21.72
C ALA A 147 -12.35 -2.20 -22.50
N SER A 148 -13.00 -1.86 -23.62
CA SER A 148 -12.63 -0.70 -24.43
C SER A 148 -12.78 0.63 -23.66
N ARG A 149 -13.87 0.79 -22.90
CA ARG A 149 -14.07 1.96 -22.01
C ARG A 149 -13.01 2.01 -20.91
N PHE A 150 -12.67 0.85 -20.33
CA PHE A 150 -11.68 0.75 -19.27
C PHE A 150 -10.30 1.19 -19.75
N VAL A 151 -9.86 0.71 -20.92
CA VAL A 151 -8.60 1.12 -21.54
C VAL A 151 -8.60 2.61 -21.86
N ALA A 152 -9.68 3.13 -22.45
CA ALA A 152 -9.77 4.55 -22.82
C ALA A 152 -9.69 5.49 -21.60
N ILE A 153 -10.41 5.20 -20.51
CA ILE A 153 -10.35 5.99 -19.28
C ILE A 153 -8.95 5.91 -18.65
N ARG A 154 -8.32 4.72 -18.68
CA ARG A 154 -6.95 4.54 -18.19
C ARG A 154 -5.94 5.40 -18.96
N GLU A 155 -6.02 5.43 -20.29
CA GLU A 155 -5.16 6.27 -21.13
C GLU A 155 -5.37 7.76 -20.87
N GLN A 156 -6.60 8.21 -20.64
CA GLN A 156 -6.88 9.60 -20.28
C GLN A 156 -6.27 9.98 -18.92
N LEU A 157 -6.42 9.10 -17.92
CA LEU A 157 -5.81 9.28 -16.60
C LEU A 157 -4.27 9.27 -16.66
N SER A 158 -3.67 8.46 -17.55
CA SER A 158 -2.21 8.38 -17.71
C SER A 158 -1.63 9.59 -18.46
N ALA A 159 -2.32 10.09 -19.48
CA ALA A 159 -1.90 11.25 -20.27
C ALA A 159 -1.86 12.55 -19.45
N SER A 160 -2.87 12.79 -18.60
CA SER A 160 -2.92 13.97 -17.72
C SER A 160 -1.83 13.96 -16.63
N SER A 161 -1.26 12.80 -16.27
CA SER A 161 -0.13 12.73 -15.33
C SER A 161 1.18 13.25 -15.93
N ARG A 162 1.33 13.29 -17.26
CA ARG A 162 2.56 13.75 -17.94
C ARG A 162 2.64 15.26 -18.08
N LEU A 163 1.50 15.96 -18.13
CA LEU A 163 1.44 17.42 -18.28
C LEU A 163 1.66 18.19 -16.97
N GLY A 164 1.51 17.56 -15.80
CA GLY A 164 1.64 18.22 -14.48
C GLY A 164 3.06 18.62 -14.06
N LYS A 165 4.09 18.52 -14.93
CA LYS A 165 5.49 18.85 -14.58
C LYS A 165 5.89 20.32 -14.77
N THR A 166 5.04 21.17 -15.34
CA THR A 166 5.37 22.60 -15.56
C THR A 166 4.78 23.47 -14.46
N LEU A 167 5.46 23.66 -13.33
CA LEU A 167 4.99 24.48 -12.19
C LEU A 167 4.69 25.96 -12.57
N ASP A 168 3.53 26.25 -13.13
CA ASP A 168 2.97 27.60 -13.28
C ASP A 168 1.49 27.55 -12.87
N THR A 169 1.22 27.93 -11.62
CA THR A 169 -0.08 27.79 -10.94
C THR A 169 -1.13 28.83 -11.35
N ASP A 170 -0.78 29.78 -12.23
CA ASP A 170 -1.64 30.89 -12.64
C ASP A 170 -2.22 30.74 -14.06
N ASP A 171 -1.97 29.61 -14.74
CA ASP A 171 -2.55 29.36 -16.07
C ASP A 171 -4.01 28.86 -15.96
N PRO A 172 -5.01 29.52 -16.55
CA PRO A 172 -6.39 29.01 -16.64
C PRO A 172 -6.50 27.62 -17.28
N ALA A 173 -5.50 27.17 -18.06
CA ALA A 173 -5.43 25.80 -18.56
C ALA A 173 -5.25 24.74 -17.44
N TRP A 174 -4.66 25.12 -16.30
CA TRP A 174 -4.45 24.25 -15.14
C TRP A 174 -5.77 23.85 -14.46
N ASN A 175 -6.70 24.81 -14.35
CA ASN A 175 -8.01 24.61 -13.72
C ASN A 175 -8.94 23.70 -14.56
N VAL A 176 -8.77 23.73 -15.89
CA VAL A 176 -9.51 22.86 -16.83
C VAL A 176 -8.97 21.43 -16.77
N ASP A 177 -7.64 21.27 -16.67
CA ASP A 177 -7.01 19.96 -16.52
C ASP A 177 -7.33 19.33 -15.15
N GLU A 178 -7.38 20.10 -14.05
CA GLU A 178 -7.84 19.60 -12.75
C GLU A 178 -9.31 19.15 -12.73
N SER A 179 -10.23 19.92 -13.32
CA SER A 179 -11.65 19.53 -13.43
C SER A 179 -11.83 18.26 -14.25
N ARG A 180 -11.13 18.18 -15.40
CA ARG A 180 -11.16 17.00 -16.28
C ARG A 180 -10.57 15.76 -15.61
N ARG A 181 -9.55 15.92 -14.76
CA ARG A 181 -8.97 14.84 -13.95
C ARG A 181 -9.93 14.33 -12.88
N TYR A 182 -10.70 15.22 -12.25
CA TYR A 182 -11.71 14.83 -11.24
C TYR A 182 -12.85 14.04 -11.90
N GLU A 183 -13.36 14.52 -13.03
CA GLU A 183 -14.40 13.84 -13.81
C GLU A 183 -13.96 12.45 -14.25
N ALA A 184 -12.77 12.33 -14.85
CA ALA A 184 -12.22 11.02 -15.26
C ALA A 184 -12.02 10.05 -14.09
N GLY A 185 -11.73 10.55 -12.88
CA GLY A 185 -11.68 9.75 -11.65
C GLY A 185 -13.03 9.17 -11.25
N GLY A 186 -14.09 9.99 -11.27
CA GLY A 186 -15.45 9.54 -10.96
C GLY A 186 -16.03 8.60 -12.02
N GLU A 187 -15.73 8.85 -13.30
CA GLU A 187 -16.09 7.94 -14.40
C GLU A 187 -15.40 6.57 -14.25
N PHE A 188 -14.14 6.57 -13.82
CA PHE A 188 -13.41 5.33 -13.56
C PHE A 188 -14.05 4.51 -12.43
N GLU A 189 -14.36 5.12 -11.29
CA GLU A 189 -15.04 4.43 -10.18
C GLU A 189 -16.40 3.86 -10.60
N SER A 190 -17.17 4.63 -11.37
CA SER A 190 -18.47 4.20 -11.90
C SER A 190 -18.30 2.99 -12.83
N LEU A 191 -17.31 3.02 -13.73
CA LEU A 191 -17.02 1.92 -14.65
C LEU A 191 -16.59 0.64 -13.91
N ILE A 192 -15.78 0.75 -12.86
CA ILE A 192 -15.45 -0.41 -12.01
C ILE A 192 -16.71 -1.01 -11.39
N GLY A 193 -17.63 -0.16 -10.91
CA GLY A 193 -18.93 -0.59 -10.41
C GLY A 193 -19.78 -1.31 -11.45
N GLU A 194 -19.76 -0.85 -12.71
CA GLU A 194 -20.45 -1.51 -13.83
C GLU A 194 -19.83 -2.87 -14.18
N ILE A 195 -18.49 -2.97 -14.21
CA ILE A 195 -17.77 -4.22 -14.49
C ILE A 195 -18.09 -5.26 -13.41
N ARG A 196 -18.09 -4.86 -12.14
CA ARG A 196 -18.40 -5.77 -11.01
C ARG A 196 -19.84 -6.28 -10.99
N GLN A 197 -20.74 -5.71 -11.78
CA GLN A 197 -22.09 -6.22 -11.95
C GLN A 197 -22.19 -7.29 -13.04
N GLN A 198 -21.13 -7.52 -13.82
CA GLN A 198 -21.11 -8.58 -14.83
C GLN A 198 -20.85 -9.94 -14.19
N PRO A 199 -21.51 -11.01 -14.67
CA PRO A 199 -21.27 -12.36 -14.17
C PRO A 199 -19.79 -12.76 -14.30
N GLY A 200 -19.17 -13.17 -13.18
CA GLY A 200 -17.76 -13.59 -13.14
C GLY A 200 -16.75 -12.45 -12.95
N PHE A 201 -17.21 -11.21 -12.76
CA PHE A 201 -16.36 -10.03 -12.52
C PHE A 201 -16.64 -9.35 -11.18
N ASP A 202 -17.40 -9.97 -10.28
CA ASP A 202 -17.77 -9.40 -8.98
C ASP A 202 -16.55 -9.05 -8.10
N THR A 203 -15.44 -9.76 -8.31
CA THR A 203 -14.13 -9.50 -7.66
C THR A 203 -13.15 -8.71 -8.53
N PHE A 204 -13.56 -8.15 -9.66
CA PHE A 204 -12.67 -7.45 -10.59
C PHE A 204 -11.87 -6.33 -9.88
N LEU A 205 -10.54 -6.44 -9.93
CA LEU A 205 -9.59 -5.56 -9.23
C LEU A 205 -9.82 -5.45 -7.71
N LEU A 206 -10.43 -6.45 -7.08
CA LEU A 206 -10.46 -6.61 -5.62
C LEU A 206 -9.31 -7.53 -5.18
N PRO A 207 -8.80 -7.36 -3.95
CA PRO A 207 -7.88 -8.34 -3.37
C PRO A 207 -8.54 -9.72 -3.29
N PRO A 208 -7.76 -10.81 -3.35
CA PRO A 208 -8.29 -12.16 -3.19
C PRO A 208 -9.00 -12.32 -1.85
N SER A 209 -10.06 -13.13 -1.85
CA SER A 209 -10.79 -13.49 -0.64
C SER A 209 -9.92 -14.33 0.30
N GLU A 210 -10.27 -14.34 1.59
CA GLU A 210 -9.62 -15.20 2.58
C GLU A 210 -9.60 -16.67 2.15
N SER A 211 -10.70 -17.17 1.56
CA SER A 211 -10.76 -18.54 1.05
C SER A 211 -9.79 -18.79 -0.10
N GLU A 212 -9.61 -17.83 -1.00
CA GLU A 212 -8.66 -17.96 -2.11
C GLU A 212 -7.22 -17.94 -1.61
N ILE A 213 -6.90 -17.04 -0.68
CA ILE A 213 -5.57 -16.95 -0.06
C ILE A 213 -5.24 -18.25 0.68
N LYS A 214 -6.18 -18.76 1.49
CA LYS A 214 -6.01 -20.03 2.22
C LYS A 214 -5.87 -21.22 1.28
N SER A 215 -6.70 -21.30 0.24
CA SER A 215 -6.61 -22.34 -0.79
C SER A 215 -5.26 -22.34 -1.50
N ALA A 216 -4.71 -21.15 -1.81
CA ALA A 216 -3.38 -21.03 -2.39
C ALA A 216 -2.26 -21.55 -1.46
N ALA A 217 -2.45 -21.42 -0.14
CA ALA A 217 -1.49 -21.89 0.86
C ALA A 217 -1.61 -23.39 1.19
N GLU A 218 -2.66 -24.10 0.74
CA GLU A 218 -2.85 -25.53 1.05
C GLU A 218 -1.71 -26.43 0.56
N ARG A 219 -1.06 -26.05 -0.53
CA ARG A 219 0.04 -26.83 -1.12
C ARG A 219 1.40 -26.45 -0.58
N ASN A 220 1.62 -25.16 -0.33
CA ASN A 220 2.88 -24.60 0.12
C ASN A 220 2.57 -23.45 1.08
N PRO A 221 3.20 -23.41 2.29
CA PRO A 221 3.05 -22.28 3.19
C PRO A 221 3.41 -20.97 2.51
N ILE A 222 2.53 -19.98 2.64
CA ILE A 222 2.76 -18.61 2.19
C ILE A 222 3.10 -17.76 3.42
N VAL A 223 4.22 -17.06 3.34
CA VAL A 223 4.70 -16.13 4.37
C VAL A 223 4.76 -14.73 3.80
N ILE A 224 4.14 -13.78 4.49
CA ILE A 224 4.16 -12.36 4.14
C ILE A 224 4.87 -11.59 5.24
N ILE A 225 5.92 -10.86 4.88
CA ILE A 225 6.67 -10.02 5.83
C ILE A 225 6.08 -8.62 5.83
N ASN A 226 5.42 -8.27 6.92
CA ASN A 226 4.97 -6.92 7.17
C ASN A 226 6.07 -6.09 7.85
N THR A 227 6.38 -4.93 7.29
CA THR A 227 7.35 -4.00 7.87
C THR A 227 6.71 -2.65 8.11
N SER A 228 6.20 -2.43 9.32
CA SER A 228 5.66 -1.12 9.73
C SER A 228 6.60 -0.42 10.70
N MET A 229 6.42 0.89 10.85
CA MET A 229 7.12 1.69 11.85
C MET A 229 6.86 1.25 13.30
N LEU A 230 5.68 0.67 13.57
CA LEU A 230 5.26 0.29 14.92
C LEU A 230 5.74 -1.12 15.31
N ARG A 231 5.68 -2.05 14.36
CA ARG A 231 6.03 -3.47 14.52
C ARG A 231 6.34 -4.13 13.19
N CYS A 232 7.13 -5.20 13.23
CA CYS A 232 7.38 -6.04 12.08
C CYS A 232 6.92 -7.47 12.38
N ASP A 233 6.32 -8.11 11.39
CA ASP A 233 5.61 -9.38 11.57
C ASP A 233 5.79 -10.27 10.35
N ALA A 234 5.83 -11.58 10.56
CA ALA A 234 5.61 -12.56 9.52
C ALA A 234 4.20 -13.13 9.65
N LEU A 235 3.36 -12.90 8.65
CA LEU A 235 2.01 -13.47 8.55
C LEU A 235 2.10 -14.81 7.83
N LEU A 236 1.71 -15.88 8.52
CA LEU A 236 1.54 -17.21 7.95
C LEU A 236 0.09 -17.35 7.53
N VAL A 237 -0.15 -17.61 6.24
CA VAL A 237 -1.51 -17.74 5.69
C VAL A 237 -2.32 -18.88 6.33
N GLU A 238 -1.66 -19.78 7.06
CA GLU A 238 -2.29 -20.77 7.95
C GLU A 238 -2.95 -20.18 9.22
N SER A 239 -3.28 -18.88 9.23
CA SER A 239 -3.98 -18.14 10.30
C SER A 239 -3.14 -17.77 11.54
N HIS A 240 -1.82 -17.71 11.42
CA HIS A 240 -0.93 -17.38 12.55
C HIS A 240 0.03 -16.23 12.21
N GLN A 241 0.33 -15.39 13.19
CA GLN A 241 1.37 -14.35 13.08
C GLN A 241 2.59 -14.75 13.92
N VAL A 242 3.78 -14.46 13.40
CA VAL A 242 5.05 -14.56 14.12
C VAL A 242 5.61 -13.14 14.27
N PRO A 243 5.57 -12.54 15.48
CA PRO A 243 6.19 -11.24 15.72
C PRO A 243 7.71 -11.34 15.50
N LEU A 244 8.28 -10.45 14.69
CA LEU A 244 9.71 -10.43 14.39
C LEU A 244 10.42 -9.45 15.34
N THR A 245 10.59 -9.85 16.60
CA THR A 245 11.05 -8.94 17.68
C THR A 245 12.44 -8.36 17.46
N ASP A 246 13.31 -9.09 16.77
CA ASP A 246 14.69 -8.68 16.48
C ASP A 246 14.84 -8.04 15.09
N PHE A 247 13.73 -7.86 14.37
CA PHE A 247 13.69 -7.21 13.06
C PHE A 247 12.88 -5.92 13.15
N ASN A 248 13.43 -4.81 12.64
CA ASN A 248 12.73 -3.54 12.62
C ASN A 248 12.91 -2.80 11.28
N HIS A 249 11.92 -1.99 10.95
CA HIS A 249 11.87 -1.24 9.71
C HIS A 249 13.04 -0.26 9.55
N ARG A 250 13.53 0.32 10.65
CA ARG A 250 14.61 1.32 10.62
C ARG A 250 15.92 0.71 10.12
N ASP A 251 16.33 -0.42 10.69
CA ASP A 251 17.56 -1.11 10.30
C ASP A 251 17.49 -1.57 8.84
N MET A 252 16.34 -2.11 8.41
CA MET A 252 16.10 -2.47 7.01
C MET A 252 16.35 -1.30 6.07
N ILE A 253 15.79 -0.12 6.38
CA ILE A 253 15.98 1.10 5.58
C ILE A 253 17.45 1.54 5.57
N GLU A 254 18.20 1.37 6.66
CA GLU A 254 19.64 1.67 6.69
C GLU A 254 20.45 0.76 5.76
N TYR A 255 20.20 -0.56 5.78
CA TYR A 255 20.83 -1.50 4.84
C TYR A 255 20.52 -1.16 3.37
N VAL A 256 19.27 -0.78 3.06
CA VAL A 256 18.86 -0.39 1.70
C VAL A 256 19.56 0.91 1.29
N ARG A 257 19.55 1.93 2.14
CA ARG A 257 20.18 3.24 1.85
C ARG A 257 21.68 3.13 1.64
N ASN A 258 22.34 2.26 2.39
CA ASN A 258 23.77 2.03 2.27
C ASN A 258 24.14 1.13 1.09
N GLY A 259 23.15 0.57 0.38
CA GLY A 259 23.37 -0.36 -0.73
C GLY A 259 23.96 -1.70 -0.30
N THR A 260 23.91 -2.03 1.00
CA THR A 260 24.53 -3.22 1.60
C THR A 260 23.54 -4.35 1.83
N PHE A 261 22.28 -4.23 1.41
CA PHE A 261 21.24 -5.25 1.60
C PHE A 261 21.59 -6.64 1.00
N LYS A 262 22.55 -6.70 0.08
CA LYS A 262 23.05 -7.96 -0.52
C LYS A 262 24.38 -8.45 0.08
N SER A 263 24.87 -7.82 1.16
CA SER A 263 26.11 -8.25 1.81
C SER A 263 25.89 -9.50 2.66
N ASP A 264 26.96 -10.24 2.93
CA ASP A 264 26.90 -11.44 3.77
C ASP A 264 26.41 -11.09 5.19
N GLU A 265 26.77 -9.91 5.70
CA GLU A 265 26.27 -9.44 7.00
C GLU A 265 24.76 -9.17 6.98
N ALA A 266 24.23 -8.59 5.90
CA ALA A 266 22.80 -8.35 5.76
C ALA A 266 22.02 -9.66 5.62
N LEU A 267 22.56 -10.63 4.87
CA LEU A 267 21.95 -11.96 4.71
C LEU A 267 21.96 -12.74 6.02
N GLN A 268 23.06 -12.69 6.78
CA GLN A 268 23.14 -13.29 8.11
C GLN A 268 22.12 -12.67 9.07
N TRP A 269 22.01 -11.33 9.08
CA TRP A 269 21.02 -10.64 9.88
C TRP A 269 19.57 -11.01 9.51
N LEU A 270 19.23 -11.04 8.21
CA LEU A 270 17.90 -11.48 7.75
C LEU A 270 17.63 -12.95 8.10
N TRP A 271 18.65 -13.80 8.06
CA TRP A 271 18.53 -15.19 8.48
C TRP A 271 18.15 -15.28 9.97
N ASP A 272 18.90 -14.59 10.82
CA ASP A 272 18.74 -14.66 12.27
C ASP A 272 17.40 -14.03 12.72
N CYS A 273 17.02 -12.89 12.14
CA CYS A 273 15.87 -12.11 12.60
C CYS A 273 14.55 -12.42 11.87
N VAL A 274 14.59 -13.04 10.68
CA VAL A 274 13.38 -13.29 9.86
C VAL A 274 13.26 -14.75 9.47
N ALA A 275 14.23 -15.31 8.72
CA ALA A 275 14.07 -16.63 8.13
C ALA A 275 14.01 -17.74 9.19
N SER A 276 14.95 -17.74 10.15
CA SER A 276 15.01 -18.73 11.22
C SER A 276 13.73 -18.74 12.10
N PRO A 277 13.24 -17.60 12.62
CA PRO A 277 11.97 -17.56 13.36
C PRO A 277 10.78 -18.11 12.57
N VAL A 278 10.66 -17.75 11.29
CA VAL A 278 9.58 -18.22 10.40
C VAL A 278 9.67 -19.72 10.16
N LEU A 279 10.85 -20.24 9.82
CA LEU A 279 11.06 -21.67 9.59
C LEU A 279 10.76 -22.49 10.84
N ASN A 280 11.19 -22.02 12.00
CA ASN A 280 10.89 -22.66 13.28
C ASN A 280 9.38 -22.68 13.57
N ALA A 281 8.65 -21.59 13.27
CA ALA A 281 7.20 -21.53 13.43
C ALA A 281 6.46 -22.49 12.50
N LEU A 282 6.98 -22.71 11.29
CA LEU A 282 6.48 -23.69 10.33
C LEU A 282 6.91 -25.14 10.66
N GLY A 283 7.67 -25.36 11.73
CA GLY A 283 8.17 -26.68 12.13
C GLY A 283 9.36 -27.20 11.32
N PHE A 284 10.01 -26.34 10.52
CA PHE A 284 11.23 -26.66 9.79
C PHE A 284 12.47 -26.43 10.68
N ASP A 285 12.60 -27.25 11.72
CA ASP A 285 13.67 -27.14 12.74
C ASP A 285 14.94 -27.97 12.40
N LYS A 286 14.94 -28.67 11.25
CA LYS A 286 16.01 -29.58 10.83
C LYS A 286 16.39 -29.35 9.37
N PRO A 287 17.66 -29.61 9.01
CA PRO A 287 18.07 -29.60 7.62
C PRO A 287 17.26 -30.64 6.84
N PRO A 288 16.76 -30.31 5.64
CA PRO A 288 15.98 -31.23 4.84
C PRO A 288 16.80 -32.47 4.48
N SER A 289 16.13 -33.63 4.46
CA SER A 289 16.70 -34.88 3.95
C SER A 289 16.99 -34.69 2.45
N GLU A 290 18.07 -35.29 1.92
CA GLU A 290 18.43 -35.14 0.49
C GLU A 290 17.22 -35.37 -0.44
N GLY A 291 16.75 -34.30 -1.09
CA GLY A 291 15.66 -34.33 -2.07
C GLY A 291 14.32 -33.74 -1.61
N ASP A 292 14.05 -33.65 -0.31
CA ASP A 292 12.78 -33.13 0.26
C ASP A 292 12.97 -31.69 0.79
N TRP A 293 13.20 -30.75 -0.12
CA TRP A 293 13.31 -29.34 0.25
C TRP A 293 11.92 -28.73 0.49
N PRO A 294 11.69 -28.04 1.63
CA PRO A 294 10.42 -27.36 1.84
C PRO A 294 10.26 -26.25 0.81
N HIS A 295 9.12 -26.25 0.14
CA HIS A 295 8.72 -25.18 -0.78
C HIS A 295 7.93 -24.14 0.00
N ILE A 296 8.53 -22.96 0.20
CA ILE A 296 7.90 -21.82 0.87
C ILE A 296 7.71 -20.73 -0.16
N GLY A 297 6.47 -20.26 -0.32
CA GLY A 297 6.16 -19.08 -1.11
C GLY A 297 6.40 -17.83 -0.28
N GLY A 298 7.20 -16.89 -0.79
CA GLY A 298 7.34 -15.55 -0.21
C GLY A 298 6.61 -14.52 -1.06
N SER A 299 5.88 -13.61 -0.42
CA SER A 299 5.33 -12.40 -1.05
C SER A 299 5.67 -11.14 -0.26
#